data_AF-A0AAC9BH47-F1
#
_entry.id   AF-A0AAC9BH47-F1
#
_cell.length_a   1.000
_cell.length_b   1.000
_cell.length_c   1.000
_cell.angle_alpha   90.00
_cell.angle_beta   90.00
_cell.angle_gamma   90.00
#
_symmetry.space_group_name_H-M   'P 1'
#
loop_
_entity.id
_entity.type
_entity.pdbx_description
1 polymer ?
#
loop_
_entity_poly.entity_id
_entity_poly.type
_entity_poly.pdbx_seq_one_letter_code
_entity_poly.pdbx_strand_id
1 'polypeptide(L)'
;MPALKKALSSVLLEQKKRVLVVIDDIDRLAPEEVRQLFTVIKALADFPYVTYLLAFDREVAATAISEQTGLPGDRYIEKIIQVPFELPRVDHSTLLQALFVRLDAVMAPTPEGRFDSHYWTNVFYSGLHRLFTVPRDIVRLTNALSVTYPAVVGEVNPVDFIAIECLRVFLPAVYDVIRTSPEQFCGYKAIGNGDDKARAIAFHDSWLQKVPEDLRTSTQELMHRLFPRLESVWSNMHYSGDSLQRWRAELRVCVADIFPAYFRLSLPVGTVTRADIDALLSAAADPVAFASVLRGALAQKTARGTSKARALLERLMDHVPDELDASAAEPVVTALFDMGDELLVRTDRIPGEFDFGNESRVTRVVYHLLKKVDKADRCRVVSTALTKGRALRCGQRLVGSLVGEVEKEAKGEGGPALVRAEDVDGMKSAWMSRVEVLASEPTFIDHPSLASLLSGWCHWGGDAQARAWWATASSTDEGLIKLIVAFQSESTSHGFGDRAVSVHLRVNPKGVAPYGDVQVMGARLQTLLDAGQVPEVYLPAVRQFVLECERMKAGKDPDSFDFDN
;
A
#
# COMPACT_ATOMS: atom_id res chain seq x y z
N MET A 1 -67.87 -26.30 -10.24
CA MET A 1 -66.60 -27.07 -10.22
C MET A 1 -66.70 -28.41 -10.96
N PRO A 2 -67.62 -29.35 -10.68
CA PRO A 2 -67.62 -30.69 -11.30
C PRO A 2 -67.90 -30.69 -12.82
N ALA A 3 -68.83 -29.85 -13.28
CA ALA A 3 -69.19 -29.75 -14.70
C ALA A 3 -68.04 -29.19 -15.56
N LEU A 4 -67.33 -28.18 -15.05
CA LEU A 4 -66.19 -27.57 -15.74
C LEU A 4 -65.00 -28.54 -15.83
N LYS A 5 -64.71 -29.29 -14.75
CA LYS A 5 -63.69 -30.34 -14.74
C LYS A 5 -63.99 -31.40 -15.79
N LYS A 6 -65.24 -31.88 -15.87
CA LYS A 6 -65.65 -32.89 -16.86
C LYS A 6 -65.51 -32.38 -18.30
N ALA A 7 -65.92 -31.14 -18.58
CA ALA A 7 -65.76 -30.52 -19.89
C ALA A 7 -64.28 -30.40 -20.29
N LEU A 8 -63.42 -29.95 -19.37
CA LEU A 8 -61.98 -29.83 -19.61
C LEU A 8 -61.32 -31.21 -19.86
N SER A 9 -61.71 -32.24 -19.09
CA SER A 9 -61.23 -33.61 -19.29
C SER A 9 -61.61 -34.15 -20.67
N SER A 10 -62.84 -33.89 -21.15
CA SER A 10 -63.28 -34.29 -22.48
C SER A 10 -62.44 -33.62 -23.58
N VAL A 11 -62.19 -32.31 -23.46
CA VAL A 11 -61.34 -31.58 -24.41
C VAL A 11 -59.92 -32.14 -24.42
N LEU A 12 -59.33 -32.41 -23.25
CA LEU A 12 -57.98 -32.98 -23.15
C LEU A 12 -57.91 -34.39 -23.75
N LEU A 13 -58.95 -35.21 -23.57
CA LEU A 13 -59.07 -36.54 -24.18
C LEU A 13 -59.17 -36.49 -25.71
N GLU A 14 -59.93 -35.54 -26.25
CA GLU A 14 -60.09 -35.35 -27.68
C GLU A 14 -58.81 -34.81 -28.33
N GLN A 15 -58.14 -33.86 -27.68
CA GLN A 15 -56.92 -33.26 -28.23
C GLN A 15 -55.71 -34.18 -28.19
N LYS A 16 -55.64 -35.11 -27.22
CA LYS A 16 -54.52 -36.06 -27.03
C LYS A 16 -53.13 -35.40 -26.96
N LYS A 17 -53.06 -34.13 -26.56
CA LYS A 17 -51.81 -33.39 -26.39
C LYS A 17 -51.35 -33.50 -24.94
N ARG A 18 -50.10 -33.90 -24.75
CA ARG A 18 -49.48 -33.97 -23.42
C ARG A 18 -49.12 -32.56 -22.94
N VAL A 19 -49.58 -32.20 -21.75
CA VAL A 19 -49.30 -30.93 -21.08
C VAL A 19 -48.46 -31.20 -19.84
N LEU A 20 -47.30 -30.56 -19.73
CA LEU A 20 -46.47 -30.58 -18.52
C LEU A 20 -46.64 -29.24 -17.79
N VAL A 21 -47.09 -29.29 -16.54
CA VAL A 21 -47.19 -28.13 -15.65
C VAL A 21 -46.02 -28.21 -14.67
N VAL A 22 -45.07 -27.29 -14.78
CA VAL A 22 -43.92 -27.20 -13.87
C VAL A 22 -44.20 -26.12 -12.83
N ILE A 23 -44.02 -26.46 -11.56
CA ILE A 23 -44.20 -25.54 -10.42
C ILE A 23 -42.91 -25.59 -9.60
N ASP A 24 -42.25 -24.44 -9.45
CA ASP A 24 -40.98 -24.26 -8.75
C ASP A 24 -41.15 -23.24 -7.59
N ASP A 25 -40.16 -23.15 -6.70
CA ASP A 25 -40.11 -22.24 -5.54
C ASP A 25 -41.35 -22.36 -4.60
N ILE A 26 -41.95 -23.55 -4.47
CA ILE A 26 -43.14 -23.77 -3.60
C ILE A 26 -42.83 -23.45 -2.14
N ASP A 27 -41.59 -23.69 -1.71
CA ASP A 27 -41.05 -23.41 -0.38
C ASP A 27 -40.98 -21.91 -0.04
N ARG A 28 -41.17 -21.01 -1.01
CA ARG A 28 -41.25 -19.56 -0.78
C ARG A 28 -42.66 -19.05 -0.47
N LEU A 29 -43.67 -19.87 -0.67
CA LEU A 29 -45.05 -19.50 -0.41
C LEU A 29 -45.32 -19.46 1.10
N ALA A 30 -46.27 -18.62 1.52
CA ALA A 30 -46.72 -18.63 2.91
C ALA A 30 -47.33 -20.00 3.26
N PRO A 31 -47.29 -20.46 4.52
CA PRO A 31 -47.79 -21.79 4.88
C PRO A 31 -49.23 -22.07 4.42
N GLU A 32 -50.10 -21.05 4.47
CA GLU A 32 -51.47 -21.13 3.95
C GLU A 32 -51.53 -21.38 2.44
N GLU A 33 -50.69 -20.68 1.68
CA GLU A 33 -50.59 -20.78 0.22
C GLU A 33 -50.03 -22.13 -0.21
N VAL A 34 -49.01 -22.64 0.50
CA VAL A 34 -48.49 -24.00 0.29
C VAL A 34 -49.61 -25.03 0.41
N ARG A 35 -50.40 -24.96 1.48
CA ARG A 35 -51.53 -25.88 1.70
C ARG A 35 -52.59 -25.75 0.60
N GLN A 36 -52.93 -24.52 0.21
CA GLN A 36 -53.90 -24.27 -0.86
C GLN A 36 -53.41 -24.84 -2.18
N LEU A 37 -52.15 -24.61 -2.53
CA LEU A 37 -51.52 -25.13 -3.75
C LEU A 37 -51.61 -26.65 -3.80
N PHE A 38 -51.17 -27.36 -2.76
CA PHE A 38 -51.26 -28.81 -2.72
C PHE A 38 -52.71 -29.32 -2.73
N THR A 39 -53.65 -28.59 -2.13
CA THR A 39 -55.08 -28.91 -2.19
C THR A 39 -55.62 -28.79 -3.63
N VAL A 40 -55.23 -27.74 -4.35
CA VAL A 40 -55.58 -27.51 -5.75
C VAL A 40 -54.97 -28.59 -6.64
N ILE A 41 -53.68 -28.90 -6.46
CA ILE A 41 -52.99 -29.98 -7.18
C ILE A 41 -53.74 -31.28 -6.95
N LYS A 42 -54.04 -31.66 -5.70
CA LYS A 42 -54.80 -32.87 -5.40
C LYS A 42 -56.17 -32.91 -6.10
N ALA A 43 -56.85 -31.76 -6.23
CA ALA A 43 -58.16 -31.67 -6.89
C ALA A 43 -58.09 -31.71 -8.43
N LEU A 44 -56.97 -31.29 -9.03
CA LEU A 44 -56.77 -31.13 -10.48
C LEU A 44 -55.74 -32.12 -11.09
N ALA A 45 -55.07 -32.94 -10.28
CA ALA A 45 -53.98 -33.82 -10.72
C ALA A 45 -54.44 -35.03 -11.54
N ASP A 46 -55.74 -35.33 -11.62
CA ASP A 46 -56.32 -36.47 -12.33
C ASP A 46 -56.76 -36.15 -13.77
N PHE A 47 -56.33 -35.01 -14.33
CA PHE A 47 -56.64 -34.68 -15.72
C PHE A 47 -55.90 -35.60 -16.72
N PRO A 48 -56.61 -36.12 -17.75
CA PRO A 48 -55.98 -36.92 -18.78
C PRO A 48 -55.00 -36.07 -19.59
N TYR A 49 -53.86 -36.65 -19.97
CA TYR A 49 -52.77 -35.99 -20.70
C TYR A 49 -52.10 -34.80 -19.99
N VAL A 50 -52.31 -34.60 -18.68
CA VAL A 50 -51.63 -33.57 -17.90
C VAL A 50 -50.69 -34.22 -16.89
N THR A 51 -49.45 -33.73 -16.81
CA THR A 51 -48.46 -34.13 -15.82
C THR A 51 -47.99 -32.91 -15.04
N TYR A 52 -47.88 -33.04 -13.72
CA TYR A 52 -47.38 -31.98 -12.85
C TYR A 52 -45.98 -32.34 -12.36
N LEU A 53 -45.02 -31.44 -12.54
CA LEU A 53 -43.67 -31.54 -11.99
C LEU A 53 -43.51 -30.46 -10.91
N LEU A 54 -43.28 -30.89 -9.67
CA LEU A 54 -43.16 -30.02 -8.52
C LEU A 54 -41.70 -30.02 -8.06
N ALA A 55 -41.09 -28.84 -7.98
CA ALA A 55 -39.75 -28.62 -7.42
C ALA A 55 -39.87 -27.79 -6.15
N PHE A 56 -39.41 -28.35 -5.03
CA PHE A 56 -39.53 -27.74 -3.70
C PHE A 56 -38.64 -28.44 -2.67
N ASP A 57 -38.34 -27.75 -1.56
CA ASP A 57 -37.73 -28.37 -0.38
C ASP A 57 -38.77 -29.17 0.41
N ARG A 58 -38.55 -30.48 0.52
CA ARG A 58 -39.50 -31.40 1.15
C ARG A 58 -39.73 -31.09 2.63
N GLU A 59 -38.70 -30.74 3.37
CA GLU A 59 -38.80 -30.49 4.81
C GLU A 59 -39.54 -29.19 5.09
N VAL A 60 -39.24 -28.13 4.33
CA VAL A 60 -39.92 -26.83 4.44
C VAL A 60 -41.41 -26.98 4.12
N ALA A 61 -41.75 -27.63 3.00
CA ALA A 61 -43.14 -27.85 2.62
C ALA A 61 -43.89 -28.73 3.62
N ALA A 62 -43.25 -29.79 4.13
CA ALA A 62 -43.86 -30.66 5.14
C ALA A 62 -44.14 -29.90 6.45
N THR A 63 -43.22 -29.05 6.88
CA THR A 63 -43.37 -28.22 8.09
C THR A 63 -44.52 -27.24 7.92
N ALA A 64 -44.56 -26.50 6.81
CA ALA A 64 -45.62 -25.55 6.49
C ALA A 64 -47.02 -26.21 6.49
N ILE A 65 -47.14 -27.41 5.93
CA ILE A 65 -48.40 -28.18 5.92
C ILE A 65 -48.76 -28.67 7.33
N SER A 66 -47.75 -29.09 8.12
CA SER A 66 -47.97 -29.62 9.47
C SER A 66 -48.50 -28.54 10.41
N GLU A 67 -47.91 -27.34 10.37
CA GLU A 67 -48.32 -26.18 11.19
C GLU A 67 -49.77 -25.77 10.92
N GLN A 68 -50.23 -25.87 9.67
CA GLN A 68 -51.57 -25.47 9.25
C GLN A 68 -52.65 -26.53 9.49
N THR A 69 -52.29 -27.81 9.46
CA THR A 69 -53.27 -28.91 9.48
C THR A 69 -53.28 -29.70 10.79
N GLY A 70 -52.25 -29.57 11.63
CA GLY A 70 -52.06 -30.39 12.82
C GLY A 70 -51.81 -31.87 12.50
N LEU A 71 -51.58 -32.21 11.24
CA LEU A 71 -51.31 -33.56 10.74
C LEU A 71 -49.87 -33.65 10.24
N PRO A 72 -49.28 -34.86 10.20
CA PRO A 72 -47.95 -35.06 9.62
C PRO A 72 -47.93 -34.65 8.13
N GLY A 73 -47.24 -33.55 7.81
CA GLY A 73 -47.19 -32.98 6.47
C GLY A 73 -46.43 -33.84 5.46
N ASP A 74 -45.48 -34.64 5.93
CA ASP A 74 -44.80 -35.69 5.17
C ASP A 74 -45.81 -36.68 4.55
N ARG A 75 -46.74 -37.19 5.35
CA ARG A 75 -47.81 -38.10 4.90
C ARG A 75 -48.82 -37.40 3.99
N TYR A 76 -48.97 -36.09 4.14
CA TYR A 76 -49.83 -35.31 3.26
C TYR A 76 -49.22 -35.23 1.85
N ILE A 77 -47.93 -34.94 1.76
CA ILE A 77 -47.18 -34.85 0.49
C ILE A 77 -47.16 -36.21 -0.21
N GLU A 78 -46.92 -37.31 0.51
CA GLU A 78 -46.94 -38.68 -0.05
C GLU A 78 -48.26 -39.06 -0.72
N LYS A 79 -49.39 -38.49 -0.28
CA LYS A 79 -50.70 -38.75 -0.90
C LYS A 79 -50.90 -38.02 -2.24
N ILE A 80 -50.09 -37.00 -2.51
CA ILE A 80 -50.24 -36.14 -3.69
C ILE A 80 -49.16 -36.47 -4.71
N ILE A 81 -47.93 -36.72 -4.25
CA ILE A 81 -46.79 -37.03 -5.11
C ILE A 81 -46.74 -38.53 -5.40
N GLN A 82 -46.99 -38.88 -6.66
CA GLN A 82 -46.96 -40.27 -7.11
C GLN A 82 -45.54 -40.82 -7.24
N VAL A 83 -44.61 -40.00 -7.72
CA VAL A 83 -43.22 -40.38 -7.95
C VAL A 83 -42.31 -39.28 -7.40
N PRO A 84 -41.72 -39.47 -6.21
CA PRO A 84 -40.69 -38.57 -5.71
C PRO A 84 -39.39 -38.80 -6.49
N PHE A 85 -38.73 -37.72 -6.90
CA PHE A 85 -37.41 -37.75 -7.49
C PHE A 85 -36.49 -36.84 -6.68
N GLU A 86 -35.55 -37.46 -5.97
CA GLU A 86 -34.56 -36.73 -5.17
C GLU A 86 -33.33 -36.44 -6.03
N LEU A 87 -32.93 -35.16 -6.08
CA LEU A 87 -31.70 -34.77 -6.77
C LEU A 87 -30.50 -35.24 -5.94
N PRO A 88 -29.58 -36.05 -6.52
CA PRO A 88 -28.39 -36.45 -5.82
C PRO A 88 -27.51 -35.22 -5.56
N ARG A 89 -26.76 -35.27 -4.45
CA ARG A 89 -25.74 -34.24 -4.18
C ARG A 89 -24.68 -34.30 -5.27
N VAL A 90 -24.27 -33.12 -5.75
CA VAL A 90 -23.19 -33.00 -6.73
C VAL A 90 -21.90 -33.45 -6.07
N ASP A 91 -21.12 -34.25 -6.79
CA ASP A 91 -19.79 -34.65 -6.33
C ASP A 91 -18.89 -33.43 -6.15
N HIS A 92 -18.17 -33.38 -5.03
CA HIS A 92 -17.37 -32.22 -4.66
C HIS A 92 -16.24 -31.95 -5.67
N SER A 93 -15.63 -33.00 -6.27
CA SER A 93 -14.59 -32.79 -7.27
C SER A 93 -15.14 -32.15 -8.56
N THR A 94 -16.35 -32.53 -8.96
CA THR A 94 -17.07 -31.92 -10.10
C THR A 94 -17.39 -30.46 -9.81
N LEU A 95 -17.80 -30.15 -8.58
CA LEU A 95 -18.05 -28.78 -8.12
C LEU A 95 -16.77 -27.93 -8.22
N LEU A 96 -15.64 -28.43 -7.71
CA LEU A 96 -14.37 -27.72 -7.78
C LEU A 96 -13.87 -27.53 -9.21
N GLN A 97 -14.03 -28.52 -10.09
CA GLN A 97 -13.67 -28.39 -11.49
C GLN A 97 -14.48 -27.26 -12.16
N ALA A 98 -15.79 -27.19 -11.90
CA ALA A 98 -16.64 -26.13 -12.41
C ALA A 98 -16.25 -24.74 -11.87
N LEU A 99 -15.76 -24.67 -10.62
CA LEU A 99 -15.22 -23.45 -10.03
C LEU A 99 -13.96 -23.00 -10.78
N PHE A 100 -12.98 -23.88 -10.94
CA PHE A 100 -11.70 -23.53 -11.57
C PHE A 100 -11.88 -23.05 -13.01
N VAL A 101 -12.71 -23.73 -13.82
CA VAL A 101 -13.01 -23.31 -15.20
C VAL A 101 -13.56 -21.88 -15.26
N ARG A 102 -14.43 -21.51 -14.30
CA ARG A 102 -14.99 -20.15 -14.24
C ARG A 102 -13.99 -19.14 -13.70
N LEU A 103 -13.18 -19.53 -12.71
CA LEU A 103 -12.12 -18.66 -12.19
C LEU A 103 -11.08 -18.36 -13.28
N ASP A 104 -10.69 -19.35 -14.09
CA ASP A 104 -9.75 -19.14 -15.21
C ASP A 104 -10.29 -18.09 -16.19
N ALA A 105 -11.58 -18.14 -16.52
CA ALA A 105 -12.22 -17.15 -17.39
C ALA A 105 -12.22 -15.74 -16.77
N VAL A 106 -12.49 -15.63 -15.47
CA VAL A 106 -12.50 -14.33 -14.76
C VAL A 106 -11.08 -13.78 -14.58
N MET A 107 -10.11 -14.67 -14.36
CA MET A 107 -8.71 -14.32 -14.13
C MET A 107 -7.91 -14.18 -15.42
N ALA A 108 -8.49 -14.43 -16.59
CA ALA A 108 -7.83 -14.28 -17.89
C ALA A 108 -7.14 -12.90 -18.12
N PRO A 109 -7.68 -11.76 -17.62
CA PRO A 109 -7.01 -10.46 -17.73
C PRO A 109 -5.79 -10.29 -16.81
N THR A 110 -5.51 -11.23 -15.92
CA THR A 110 -4.40 -11.15 -14.96
C THR A 110 -3.06 -11.15 -15.70
N PRO A 111 -2.15 -10.20 -15.42
CA PRO A 111 -0.84 -10.19 -16.04
C PRO A 111 -0.06 -11.49 -15.80
N GLU A 112 0.77 -11.89 -16.76
CA GLU A 112 1.57 -13.12 -16.67
C GLU A 112 2.48 -13.11 -15.42
N GLY A 113 2.63 -14.28 -14.79
CA GLY A 113 3.44 -14.44 -13.57
C GLY A 113 2.82 -13.87 -12.29
N ARG A 114 1.65 -13.22 -12.33
CA ARG A 114 1.00 -12.64 -11.14
C ARG A 114 0.12 -13.60 -10.37
N PHE A 115 -0.33 -14.67 -11.02
CA PHE A 115 -1.09 -15.72 -10.36
C PHE A 115 -0.14 -16.81 -9.88
N ASP A 116 0.24 -16.77 -8.60
CA ASP A 116 1.06 -17.82 -7.99
C ASP A 116 0.20 -19.05 -7.68
N SER A 117 0.36 -20.10 -8.49
CA SER A 117 -0.35 -21.38 -8.34
C SER A 117 -0.06 -22.10 -7.02
N HIS A 118 1.15 -21.98 -6.48
CA HIS A 118 1.51 -22.57 -5.20
C HIS A 118 0.85 -21.81 -4.04
N TYR A 119 0.89 -20.48 -4.07
CA TYR A 119 0.18 -19.65 -3.09
C TYR A 119 -1.34 -19.87 -3.16
N TRP A 120 -1.93 -19.91 -4.37
CA TRP A 120 -3.33 -20.25 -4.60
C TRP A 120 -3.71 -21.58 -3.93
N THR A 121 -2.94 -22.64 -4.19
CA THR A 121 -3.21 -23.97 -3.62
C THR A 121 -3.25 -23.92 -2.10
N ASN A 122 -2.28 -23.23 -1.48
CA ASN A 122 -2.24 -23.07 -0.03
C ASN A 122 -3.44 -22.29 0.50
N VAL A 123 -3.79 -21.15 -0.09
CA VAL A 123 -4.95 -20.34 0.33
C VAL A 123 -6.26 -21.11 0.16
N PHE A 124 -6.40 -21.80 -0.98
CA PHE A 124 -7.60 -22.56 -1.32
C PHE A 124 -7.87 -23.70 -0.33
N TYR A 125 -6.85 -24.49 0.00
CA TYR A 125 -6.97 -25.60 0.95
C TYR A 125 -6.94 -25.17 2.42
N SER A 126 -6.45 -23.96 2.75
CA SER A 126 -6.54 -23.42 4.12
C SER A 126 -7.97 -23.08 4.53
N GLY A 127 -8.89 -22.84 3.58
CA GLY A 127 -10.31 -22.73 3.95
C GLY A 127 -11.32 -22.43 2.84
N LEU A 128 -10.90 -21.89 1.69
CA LEU A 128 -11.86 -21.52 0.64
C LEU A 128 -12.65 -22.70 0.11
N HIS A 129 -12.04 -23.87 -0.05
CA HIS A 129 -12.71 -25.05 -0.60
C HIS A 129 -13.97 -25.47 0.18
N ARG A 130 -14.03 -25.18 1.51
CA ARG A 130 -15.19 -25.52 2.36
C ARG A 130 -16.38 -24.59 2.16
N LEU A 131 -16.19 -23.43 1.52
CA LEU A 131 -17.25 -22.46 1.28
C LEU A 131 -18.16 -22.84 0.10
N PHE A 132 -17.75 -23.82 -0.72
CA PHE A 132 -18.48 -24.25 -1.90
C PHE A 132 -19.18 -25.57 -1.63
N THR A 133 -20.49 -25.51 -1.42
CA THR A 133 -21.29 -26.70 -1.11
C THR A 133 -22.24 -27.06 -2.25
N VAL A 134 -22.70 -26.06 -3.00
CA VAL A 134 -23.64 -26.22 -4.11
C VAL A 134 -23.21 -25.43 -5.35
N PRO A 135 -23.64 -25.83 -6.56
CA PRO A 135 -23.30 -25.10 -7.80
C PRO A 135 -23.66 -23.61 -7.77
N ARG A 136 -24.70 -23.24 -7.02
CA ARG A 136 -25.11 -21.83 -6.83
C ARG A 136 -24.03 -20.99 -6.16
N ASP A 137 -23.22 -21.56 -5.28
CA ASP A 137 -22.12 -20.85 -4.60
C ASP A 137 -21.07 -20.40 -5.60
N ILE A 138 -20.71 -21.28 -6.54
CA ILE A 138 -19.78 -20.98 -7.64
C ILE A 138 -20.32 -19.83 -8.49
N VAL A 139 -21.59 -19.90 -8.89
CA VAL A 139 -22.20 -18.87 -9.73
C VAL A 139 -22.22 -17.53 -9.00
N ARG A 140 -22.54 -17.50 -7.70
CA ARG A 140 -22.54 -16.28 -6.89
C ARG A 140 -21.15 -15.64 -6.84
N LEU A 141 -20.11 -16.41 -6.50
CA LEU A 141 -18.75 -15.90 -6.41
C LEU A 141 -18.23 -15.41 -7.78
N THR A 142 -18.39 -16.23 -8.82
CA THR A 142 -17.83 -15.92 -10.14
C THR A 142 -18.53 -14.73 -10.79
N ASN A 143 -19.84 -14.57 -10.59
CA ASN A 143 -20.56 -13.37 -11.01
C ASN A 143 -20.09 -12.13 -10.25
N ALA A 144 -19.85 -12.23 -8.94
CA ALA A 144 -19.32 -11.12 -8.15
C ALA A 144 -17.93 -10.70 -8.65
N LEU A 145 -17.02 -11.66 -8.82
CA LEU A 145 -15.67 -11.40 -9.33
C LEU A 145 -15.67 -10.84 -10.76
N SER A 146 -16.58 -11.31 -11.63
CA SER A 146 -16.70 -10.80 -13.01
C SER A 146 -17.01 -9.31 -13.07
N VAL A 147 -17.64 -8.77 -12.01
CA VAL A 147 -17.96 -7.34 -11.90
C VAL A 147 -16.85 -6.58 -11.17
N THR A 148 -16.26 -7.14 -10.11
CA THR A 148 -15.34 -6.41 -9.24
C THR A 148 -13.88 -6.49 -9.68
N TYR A 149 -13.42 -7.63 -10.18
CA TYR A 149 -12.01 -7.84 -10.55
C TYR A 149 -11.53 -6.93 -11.68
N PRO A 150 -12.29 -6.69 -12.78
CA PRO A 150 -11.83 -5.84 -13.89
C PRO A 150 -11.37 -4.43 -13.48
N ALA A 151 -11.93 -3.88 -12.39
CA ALA A 151 -11.60 -2.54 -11.91
C ALA A 151 -10.26 -2.46 -11.15
N VAL A 152 -9.69 -3.60 -10.75
CA VAL A 152 -8.50 -3.68 -9.88
C VAL A 152 -7.42 -4.61 -10.45
N VAL A 153 -7.56 -5.08 -11.69
CA VAL A 153 -6.58 -5.94 -12.37
C VAL A 153 -5.20 -5.27 -12.35
N GLY A 154 -4.19 -6.03 -11.90
CA GLY A 154 -2.81 -5.54 -11.80
C GLY A 154 -2.52 -4.70 -10.56
N GLU A 155 -3.53 -4.37 -9.75
CA GLU A 155 -3.41 -3.49 -8.57
C GLU A 155 -3.58 -4.24 -7.24
N VAL A 156 -4.03 -5.49 -7.31
CA VAL A 156 -4.20 -6.41 -6.19
C VAL A 156 -3.57 -7.77 -6.53
N ASN A 157 -3.23 -8.54 -5.50
CA ASN A 157 -2.90 -9.94 -5.66
C ASN A 157 -4.18 -10.71 -6.05
N PRO A 158 -4.19 -11.46 -7.17
CA PRO A 158 -5.40 -12.14 -7.64
C PRO A 158 -5.90 -13.22 -6.67
N VAL A 159 -5.00 -13.93 -5.99
CA VAL A 159 -5.36 -14.97 -5.02
C VAL A 159 -6.01 -14.37 -3.79
N ASP A 160 -5.39 -13.32 -3.22
CA ASP A 160 -5.98 -12.61 -2.08
C ASP A 160 -7.32 -11.99 -2.46
N PHE A 161 -7.47 -11.49 -3.69
CA PHE A 161 -8.71 -10.87 -4.14
C PHE A 161 -9.85 -11.90 -4.23
N ILE A 162 -9.60 -13.09 -4.77
CA ILE A 162 -10.56 -14.21 -4.73
C ILE A 162 -10.94 -14.53 -3.29
N ALA A 163 -9.97 -14.60 -2.38
CA ALA A 163 -10.22 -14.94 -0.99
C ALA A 163 -11.07 -13.88 -0.28
N ILE A 164 -10.77 -12.58 -0.47
CA ILE A 164 -11.56 -11.48 0.09
C ILE A 164 -12.98 -11.47 -0.49
N GLU A 165 -13.15 -11.79 -1.77
CA GLU A 165 -14.46 -11.92 -2.40
C GLU A 165 -15.26 -13.13 -1.87
N CYS A 166 -14.60 -14.25 -1.60
CA CYS A 166 -15.21 -15.36 -0.88
C CYS A 166 -15.71 -14.93 0.50
N LEU A 167 -14.89 -14.20 1.27
CA LEU A 167 -15.33 -13.67 2.56
C LEU A 167 -16.53 -12.73 2.39
N ARG A 168 -16.53 -11.85 1.39
CA ARG A 168 -17.65 -10.94 1.12
C ARG A 168 -18.95 -11.68 0.82
N VAL A 169 -18.89 -12.76 0.03
CA VAL A 169 -20.08 -13.50 -0.43
C VAL A 169 -20.59 -14.50 0.62
N PHE A 170 -19.69 -15.17 1.34
CA PHE A 170 -20.03 -16.30 2.22
C PHE A 170 -19.88 -15.99 3.72
N LEU A 171 -18.99 -15.08 4.11
CA LEU A 171 -18.72 -14.72 5.51
C LEU A 171 -18.73 -13.18 5.70
N PRO A 172 -19.86 -12.50 5.42
CA PRO A 172 -19.92 -11.03 5.37
C PRO A 172 -19.52 -10.35 6.68
N ALA A 173 -19.82 -10.99 7.83
CA ALA A 173 -19.41 -10.49 9.14
C ALA A 173 -17.87 -10.43 9.29
N VAL A 174 -17.13 -11.38 8.71
CA VAL A 174 -15.67 -11.38 8.71
C VAL A 174 -15.15 -10.31 7.76
N TYR A 175 -15.72 -10.24 6.55
CA TYR A 175 -15.37 -9.22 5.56
C TYR A 175 -15.52 -7.80 6.12
N ASP A 176 -16.63 -7.50 6.81
CA ASP A 176 -16.88 -6.18 7.36
C ASP A 176 -15.85 -5.80 8.43
N VAL A 177 -15.51 -6.72 9.34
CA VAL A 177 -14.52 -6.46 10.39
C VAL A 177 -13.14 -6.21 9.81
N ILE A 178 -12.73 -6.98 8.79
CA ILE A 178 -11.47 -6.74 8.07
C ILE A 178 -11.48 -5.33 7.50
N ARG A 179 -12.53 -4.98 6.74
CA ARG A 179 -12.66 -3.70 6.05
C ARG A 179 -12.64 -2.50 7.00
N THR A 180 -13.25 -2.60 8.19
CA THR A 180 -13.37 -1.48 9.13
C THR A 180 -12.19 -1.33 10.09
N SER A 181 -11.32 -2.32 10.20
CA SER A 181 -10.23 -2.33 11.19
C SER A 181 -8.89 -2.74 10.57
N PRO A 182 -8.41 -2.10 9.49
CA PRO A 182 -7.19 -2.49 8.78
C PRO A 182 -5.96 -2.58 9.69
N GLU A 183 -5.86 -1.71 10.70
CA GLU A 183 -4.79 -1.66 11.69
C GLU A 183 -4.70 -2.91 12.58
N GLN A 184 -5.73 -3.75 12.62
CA GLN A 184 -5.72 -5.04 13.33
C GLN A 184 -5.20 -6.19 12.45
N PHE A 185 -5.25 -6.04 11.12
CA PHE A 185 -4.92 -7.12 10.18
C PHE A 185 -3.60 -6.86 9.41
N CYS A 186 -3.30 -5.61 9.07
CA CYS A 186 -2.19 -5.26 8.18
C CYS A 186 -0.84 -5.10 8.90
N GLY A 187 0.23 -5.19 8.12
CA GLY A 187 1.61 -4.95 8.56
C GLY A 187 2.35 -6.22 8.99
N TYR A 188 3.58 -6.02 9.49
CA TYR A 188 4.48 -7.11 9.91
C TYR A 188 4.87 -7.03 11.39
N LYS A 189 4.65 -5.87 12.03
CA LYS A 189 5.04 -5.64 13.41
C LYS A 189 4.26 -6.55 14.34
N ALA A 190 4.99 -7.21 15.24
CA ALA A 190 4.41 -8.00 16.30
C ALA A 190 3.52 -7.13 17.20
N ILE A 191 2.47 -7.74 17.73
CA ILE A 191 1.64 -7.11 18.76
C ILE A 191 2.47 -7.01 20.04
N GLY A 192 2.32 -5.89 20.76
CA GLY A 192 2.98 -5.66 22.05
C GLY A 192 2.65 -6.77 23.07
N ASN A 193 3.50 -6.92 24.09
CA ASN A 193 3.33 -7.95 25.11
C ASN A 193 2.26 -7.56 26.15
N GLY A 194 1.81 -8.54 26.94
CA GLY A 194 0.87 -8.33 28.04
C GLY A 194 -0.52 -7.90 27.56
N ASP A 195 -0.97 -6.73 28.03
CA ASP A 195 -2.33 -6.22 27.79
C ASP A 195 -2.64 -5.93 26.32
N ASP A 196 -1.64 -5.58 25.51
CA ASP A 196 -1.82 -5.38 24.07
C ASP A 196 -2.18 -6.69 23.37
N LYS A 197 -1.48 -7.78 23.70
CA LYS A 197 -1.75 -9.10 23.14
C LYS A 197 -3.11 -9.64 23.56
N ALA A 198 -3.46 -9.49 24.84
CA ALA A 198 -4.76 -9.92 25.35
C ALA A 198 -5.92 -9.19 24.65
N ARG A 199 -5.79 -7.87 24.42
CA ARG A 199 -6.77 -7.09 23.65
C ARG A 199 -6.89 -7.54 22.21
N ALA A 200 -5.77 -7.86 21.55
CA ALA A 200 -5.79 -8.36 20.19
C ALA A 200 -6.47 -9.73 20.07
N ILE A 201 -6.15 -10.67 20.98
CA ILE A 201 -6.82 -11.98 21.03
C ILE A 201 -8.33 -11.80 21.21
N ALA A 202 -8.76 -11.00 22.19
CA ALA A 202 -10.17 -10.74 22.45
C ALA A 202 -10.88 -10.12 21.23
N PHE A 203 -10.22 -9.18 20.54
CA PHE A 203 -10.75 -8.61 19.30
C PHE A 203 -10.94 -9.68 18.22
N HIS A 204 -9.92 -10.52 17.95
CA HIS A 204 -10.01 -11.50 16.87
C HIS A 204 -10.98 -12.66 17.18
N ASP A 205 -11.05 -13.09 18.43
CA ASP A 205 -12.01 -14.12 18.85
C ASP A 205 -13.46 -13.62 18.73
N SER A 206 -13.71 -12.32 18.94
CA SER A 206 -15.07 -11.75 18.92
C SER A 206 -15.78 -11.88 17.57
N TRP A 207 -15.06 -11.74 16.45
CA TRP A 207 -15.64 -11.92 15.13
C TRP A 207 -15.58 -13.37 14.69
N LEU A 208 -14.58 -14.14 15.13
CA LEU A 208 -14.46 -15.56 14.80
C LEU A 208 -15.62 -16.38 15.41
N GLN A 209 -16.12 -15.99 16.58
CA GLN A 209 -17.31 -16.60 17.19
C GLN A 209 -18.58 -16.46 16.35
N LYS A 210 -18.66 -15.45 15.48
CA LYS A 210 -19.78 -15.23 14.55
C LYS A 210 -19.73 -16.14 13.32
N VAL A 211 -18.60 -16.81 13.08
CA VAL A 211 -18.44 -17.78 11.99
C VAL A 211 -19.11 -19.11 12.41
N PRO A 212 -19.81 -19.79 11.48
CA PRO A 212 -20.33 -21.15 11.70
C PRO A 212 -19.26 -22.08 12.27
N GLU A 213 -19.63 -22.89 13.26
CA GLU A 213 -18.68 -23.68 14.06
C GLU A 213 -17.81 -24.61 13.21
N ASP A 214 -18.40 -25.22 12.18
CA ASP A 214 -17.75 -26.10 11.22
C ASP A 214 -16.72 -25.37 10.32
N LEU A 215 -16.81 -24.05 10.20
CA LEU A 215 -15.92 -23.21 9.38
C LEU A 215 -14.90 -22.41 10.19
N ARG A 216 -14.97 -22.39 11.53
CA ARG A 216 -14.10 -21.54 12.37
C ARG A 216 -12.62 -21.82 12.17
N THR A 217 -12.21 -23.08 12.30
CA THR A 217 -10.80 -23.48 12.15
C THR A 217 -10.25 -23.14 10.76
N SER A 218 -10.99 -23.48 9.70
CA SER A 218 -10.57 -23.15 8.33
C SER A 218 -10.57 -21.65 8.04
N THR A 219 -11.47 -20.89 8.67
CA THR A 219 -11.48 -19.43 8.54
C THR A 219 -10.24 -18.83 9.22
N GLN A 220 -9.86 -19.35 10.39
CA GLN A 220 -8.65 -18.93 11.09
C GLN A 220 -7.39 -19.24 10.27
N GLU A 221 -7.26 -20.45 9.72
CA GLU A 221 -6.16 -20.83 8.83
C GLU A 221 -6.09 -19.95 7.58
N LEU A 222 -7.22 -19.67 6.94
CA LEU A 222 -7.30 -18.72 5.82
C LEU A 222 -6.84 -17.32 6.24
N MET A 223 -7.24 -16.83 7.41
CA MET A 223 -6.84 -15.52 7.90
C MET A 223 -5.34 -15.44 8.17
N HIS A 224 -4.71 -16.50 8.69
CA HIS A 224 -3.26 -16.57 8.83
C HIS A 224 -2.54 -16.42 7.49
N ARG A 225 -3.07 -17.07 6.45
CA ARG A 225 -2.52 -16.93 5.10
C ARG A 225 -2.63 -15.49 4.62
N LEU A 226 -3.84 -14.93 4.59
CA LEU A 226 -4.08 -13.57 4.06
C LEU A 226 -3.39 -12.48 4.89
N PHE A 227 -3.34 -12.64 6.20
CA PHE A 227 -2.82 -11.68 7.17
C PHE A 227 -1.81 -12.35 8.11
N PRO A 228 -0.54 -12.53 7.68
CA PRO A 228 0.47 -13.25 8.45
C PRO A 228 0.73 -12.67 9.84
N ARG A 229 0.48 -11.37 10.05
CA ARG A 229 0.55 -10.72 11.36
C ARG A 229 -0.28 -11.44 12.44
N LEU A 230 -1.38 -12.08 12.05
CA LEU A 230 -2.25 -12.81 12.98
C LEU A 230 -1.56 -14.03 13.61
N GLU A 231 -0.49 -14.56 13.00
CA GLU A 231 0.30 -15.61 13.63
C GLU A 231 1.04 -15.11 14.89
N SER A 232 1.28 -13.79 15.02
CA SER A 232 1.78 -13.21 16.28
C SER A 232 0.72 -13.18 17.38
N VAL A 233 -0.57 -13.13 17.00
CA VAL A 233 -1.72 -13.17 17.92
C VAL A 233 -1.84 -14.58 18.51
N TRP A 234 -1.95 -15.58 17.63
CA TRP A 234 -2.33 -16.95 18.00
C TRP A 234 -1.15 -17.93 18.14
N SER A 235 0.02 -17.66 17.55
CA SER A 235 1.12 -18.64 17.46
C SER A 235 2.51 -18.09 17.80
N ASN A 236 2.62 -16.86 18.33
CA ASN A 236 3.89 -16.20 18.68
C ASN A 236 4.91 -16.12 17.52
N MET A 237 4.47 -16.22 16.26
CA MET A 237 5.38 -16.11 15.12
C MET A 237 5.52 -14.64 14.69
N HIS A 238 6.72 -14.26 14.23
CA HIS A 238 7.06 -12.88 13.90
C HIS A 238 7.66 -12.79 12.49
N TYR A 239 7.41 -11.66 11.85
CA TYR A 239 7.90 -11.36 10.51
C TYR A 239 8.83 -10.15 10.52
N SER A 240 9.80 -10.14 9.61
CA SER A 240 10.74 -9.03 9.43
C SER A 240 10.26 -8.03 8.36
N GLY A 241 10.99 -6.93 8.21
CA GLY A 241 10.76 -5.96 7.13
C GLY A 241 10.94 -6.55 5.72
N ASP A 242 11.76 -7.59 5.57
CA ASP A 242 11.99 -8.25 4.27
C ASP A 242 10.72 -8.97 3.79
N SER A 243 9.96 -9.56 4.72
CA SER A 243 8.66 -10.16 4.41
C SER A 243 7.66 -9.11 3.91
N LEU A 244 7.66 -7.91 4.52
CA LEU A 244 6.81 -6.81 4.06
C LEU A 244 7.16 -6.38 2.63
N GLN A 245 8.46 -6.28 2.31
CA GLN A 245 8.92 -5.92 0.96
C GLN A 245 8.39 -6.91 -0.08
N ARG A 246 8.53 -8.22 0.19
CA ARG A 246 7.99 -9.27 -0.69
C ARG A 246 6.47 -9.16 -0.86
N TRP A 247 5.72 -9.04 0.23
CA TRP A 247 4.26 -8.92 0.18
C TRP A 247 3.79 -7.68 -0.58
N ARG A 248 4.56 -6.59 -0.51
CA ARG A 248 4.29 -5.36 -1.26
C ARG A 248 4.52 -5.56 -2.76
N ALA A 249 5.60 -6.23 -3.17
CA ALA A 249 5.86 -6.56 -4.57
C ALA A 249 4.77 -7.49 -5.15
N GLU A 250 4.28 -8.43 -4.33
CA GLU A 250 3.19 -9.37 -4.64
C GLU A 250 1.78 -8.75 -4.55
N LEU A 251 1.66 -7.48 -4.15
CA LEU A 251 0.41 -6.74 -3.98
C LEU A 251 -0.57 -7.33 -2.95
N ARG A 252 -0.06 -7.98 -1.90
CA ARG A 252 -0.89 -8.71 -0.93
C ARG A 252 -1.78 -7.82 -0.06
N VAL A 253 -2.92 -8.35 0.38
CA VAL A 253 -3.92 -7.62 1.16
C VAL A 253 -3.40 -7.16 2.52
N CYS A 254 -2.42 -7.86 3.12
CA CYS A 254 -1.84 -7.51 4.41
C CYS A 254 -0.98 -6.22 4.39
N VAL A 255 -0.71 -5.64 3.22
CA VAL A 255 0.07 -4.41 3.07
C VAL A 255 -0.85 -3.20 3.21
N ALA A 256 -0.65 -2.38 4.24
CA ALA A 256 -1.54 -1.27 4.57
C ALA A 256 -1.75 -0.26 3.42
N ASP A 257 -0.73 -0.06 2.58
CA ASP A 257 -0.80 0.86 1.43
C ASP A 257 -1.66 0.30 0.27
N ILE A 258 -1.78 -1.03 0.19
CA ILE A 258 -2.48 -1.75 -0.90
C ILE A 258 -3.87 -2.19 -0.45
N PHE A 259 -4.04 -2.47 0.85
CA PHE A 259 -5.30 -2.88 1.47
C PHE A 259 -6.53 -2.11 0.96
N PRO A 260 -6.53 -0.76 0.82
CA PRO A 260 -7.70 -0.04 0.33
C PRO A 260 -8.18 -0.47 -1.07
N ALA A 261 -7.28 -0.92 -1.94
CA ALA A 261 -7.62 -1.37 -3.31
C ALA A 261 -8.50 -2.62 -3.30
N TYR A 262 -8.42 -3.46 -2.27
CA TYR A 262 -9.27 -4.66 -2.13
C TYR A 262 -10.74 -4.34 -1.79
N PHE A 263 -10.99 -3.16 -1.24
CA PHE A 263 -12.33 -2.76 -0.76
C PHE A 263 -12.91 -1.58 -1.54
N ARG A 264 -12.16 -1.03 -2.50
CA ARG A 264 -12.58 0.08 -3.35
C ARG A 264 -12.57 -0.43 -4.79
N LEU A 265 -13.69 -0.27 -5.50
CA LEU A 265 -13.80 -0.55 -6.94
C LEU A 265 -13.10 0.53 -7.79
N SER A 266 -12.10 1.23 -7.22
CA SER A 266 -11.37 2.32 -7.83
C SER A 266 -10.11 2.64 -7.02
N LEU A 267 -9.02 2.96 -7.71
CA LEU A 267 -7.82 3.47 -7.05
C LEU A 267 -7.97 4.96 -6.70
N PRO A 268 -7.49 5.40 -5.52
CA PRO A 268 -7.41 6.82 -5.21
C PRO A 268 -6.52 7.59 -6.20
N VAL A 269 -6.86 8.86 -6.43
CA VAL A 269 -6.05 9.75 -7.28
C VAL A 269 -4.63 9.89 -6.71
N GLY A 270 -3.64 9.70 -7.58
CA GLY A 270 -2.22 9.77 -7.24
C GLY A 270 -1.67 8.52 -6.56
N THR A 271 -2.46 7.44 -6.40
CA THR A 271 -1.91 6.13 -6.04
C THR A 271 -0.99 5.65 -7.16
N VAL A 272 0.18 5.14 -6.78
CA VAL A 272 1.10 4.50 -7.73
C VAL A 272 0.46 3.21 -8.18
N THR A 273 0.14 3.13 -9.46
CA THR A 273 -0.41 1.95 -10.12
C THR A 273 0.71 1.03 -10.54
N ARG A 274 0.39 -0.21 -10.92
CA ARG A 274 1.40 -1.08 -11.53
C ARG A 274 1.86 -0.55 -12.88
N ALA A 275 0.96 0.07 -13.66
CA ALA A 275 1.32 0.69 -14.93
C ALA A 275 2.39 1.80 -14.76
N ASP A 276 2.38 2.53 -13.64
CA ASP A 276 3.43 3.52 -13.35
C ASP A 276 4.80 2.86 -13.11
N ILE A 277 4.82 1.73 -12.43
CA ILE A 277 6.04 0.95 -12.19
C ILE A 277 6.54 0.35 -13.50
N ASP A 278 5.67 -0.26 -14.29
CA ASP A 278 6.06 -0.87 -15.58
C ASP A 278 6.59 0.20 -16.55
N ALA A 279 6.00 1.40 -16.55
CA ALA A 279 6.51 2.52 -17.32
C ALA A 279 7.93 2.92 -16.89
N LEU A 280 8.19 2.95 -15.57
CA LEU A 280 9.49 3.28 -15.01
C LEU A 280 10.54 2.20 -15.30
N LEU A 281 10.17 0.92 -15.15
CA LEU A 281 11.05 -0.22 -15.45
C LEU A 281 11.35 -0.32 -16.95
N SER A 282 10.35 -0.11 -17.81
CA SER A 282 10.54 -0.11 -19.27
C SER A 282 11.45 1.03 -19.74
N ALA A 283 11.47 2.14 -18.99
CA ALA A 283 12.35 3.28 -19.25
C ALA A 283 13.76 3.11 -18.64
N ALA A 284 14.05 2.03 -17.90
CA ALA A 284 15.28 1.90 -17.13
C ALA A 284 16.57 1.88 -17.97
N ALA A 285 16.49 1.54 -19.25
CA ALA A 285 17.66 1.56 -20.15
C ALA A 285 17.99 2.96 -20.71
N ASP A 286 17.08 3.93 -20.59
CA ASP A 286 17.25 5.30 -21.11
C ASP A 286 17.12 6.31 -19.96
N PRO A 287 18.23 6.99 -19.59
CA PRO A 287 18.21 7.95 -18.48
C PRO A 287 17.19 9.08 -18.66
N VAL A 288 16.98 9.53 -19.91
CA VAL A 288 16.09 10.65 -20.23
C VAL A 288 14.64 10.22 -20.10
N ALA A 289 14.31 9.05 -20.64
CA ALA A 289 12.97 8.48 -20.51
C ALA A 289 12.63 8.19 -19.03
N PHE A 290 13.57 7.61 -18.28
CA PHE A 290 13.39 7.32 -16.86
C PHE A 290 13.11 8.59 -16.05
N ALA A 291 13.92 9.64 -16.26
CA ALA A 291 13.71 10.94 -15.62
C ALA A 291 12.36 11.58 -16.02
N SER A 292 11.94 11.43 -17.28
CA SER A 292 10.64 11.93 -17.75
C SER A 292 9.47 11.27 -17.02
N VAL A 293 9.51 9.95 -16.79
CA VAL A 293 8.48 9.25 -16.02
C VAL A 293 8.41 9.77 -14.59
N LEU A 294 9.56 9.95 -13.93
CA LEU A 294 9.61 10.50 -12.57
C LEU A 294 9.12 11.95 -12.50
N ARG A 295 9.45 12.81 -13.47
CA ARG A 295 8.92 14.19 -13.54
C ARG A 295 7.40 14.19 -13.72
N GLY A 296 6.86 13.29 -14.54
CA GLY A 296 5.42 13.09 -14.68
C GLY A 296 4.75 12.68 -13.36
N ALA A 297 5.39 11.81 -12.59
CA ALA A 297 4.92 11.43 -11.25
C ALA A 297 5.08 12.57 -10.22
N LEU A 298 6.10 13.42 -10.35
CA LEU A 298 6.32 14.56 -9.47
C LEU A 298 5.19 15.61 -9.60
N ALA A 299 4.69 15.81 -10.83
CA ALA A 299 3.59 16.72 -11.13
C ALA A 299 2.23 16.25 -10.60
N GLN A 300 2.07 14.94 -10.34
CA GLN A 300 0.82 14.37 -9.84
C GLN A 300 0.80 14.37 -8.30
N LYS A 301 -0.25 14.95 -7.72
CA LYS A 301 -0.46 14.97 -6.26
C LYS A 301 -1.38 13.83 -5.83
N THR A 302 -1.05 13.21 -4.71
CA THR A 302 -1.92 12.25 -4.01
C THR A 302 -3.02 12.98 -3.25
N ALA A 303 -4.03 12.24 -2.79
CA ALA A 303 -5.05 12.77 -1.87
C ALA A 303 -4.48 13.41 -0.59
N ARG A 304 -3.24 13.09 -0.21
CA ARG A 304 -2.55 13.66 0.97
C ARG A 304 -1.69 14.89 0.64
N GLY A 305 -1.66 15.36 -0.62
CA GLY A 305 -0.87 16.52 -1.06
C GLY A 305 0.62 16.22 -1.34
N THR A 306 1.08 15.00 -1.07
CA THR A 306 2.41 14.52 -1.48
C THR A 306 2.44 14.28 -2.99
N SER A 307 3.61 14.31 -3.61
CA SER A 307 3.77 13.85 -5.00
C SER A 307 3.61 12.33 -5.11
N LYS A 308 3.24 11.86 -6.30
CA LYS A 308 3.23 10.45 -6.66
C LYS A 308 4.67 9.91 -6.79
N ALA A 309 5.64 10.76 -7.15
CA ALA A 309 7.06 10.40 -7.22
C ALA A 309 7.60 9.84 -5.89
N ARG A 310 7.18 10.39 -4.75
CA ARG A 310 7.54 9.85 -3.42
C ARG A 310 7.22 8.36 -3.29
N ALA A 311 5.96 7.99 -3.54
CA ALA A 311 5.51 6.61 -3.44
C ALA A 311 6.11 5.74 -4.54
N LEU A 312 6.36 6.31 -5.72
CA LEU A 312 6.95 5.60 -6.85
C LEU A 312 8.40 5.21 -6.57
N LEU A 313 9.19 6.07 -5.92
CA LEU A 313 10.56 5.76 -5.48
C LEU A 313 10.60 4.67 -4.40
N GLU A 314 9.64 4.67 -3.48
CA GLU A 314 9.52 3.60 -2.47
C GLU A 314 9.23 2.25 -3.14
N ARG A 315 8.26 2.22 -4.06
CA ARG A 315 7.89 1.01 -4.78
C ARG A 315 8.97 0.54 -5.76
N LEU A 316 9.71 1.46 -6.38
CA LEU A 316 10.84 1.11 -7.25
C LEU A 316 11.85 0.23 -6.51
N MET A 317 12.14 0.54 -5.24
CA MET A 317 13.07 -0.26 -4.42
C MET A 317 12.61 -1.72 -4.27
N ASP A 318 11.31 -1.99 -4.28
CA ASP A 318 10.77 -3.34 -4.21
C ASP A 318 11.14 -4.17 -5.45
N HIS A 319 11.40 -3.51 -6.60
CA HIS A 319 11.69 -4.13 -7.89
C HIS A 319 13.18 -4.14 -8.27
N VAL A 320 14.01 -3.33 -7.60
CA VAL A 320 15.47 -3.28 -7.85
C VAL A 320 16.14 -4.67 -7.75
N PRO A 321 15.85 -5.54 -6.76
CA PRO A 321 16.53 -6.83 -6.63
C PRO A 321 16.26 -7.82 -7.78
N ASP A 322 15.04 -7.87 -8.30
CA ASP A 322 14.59 -8.96 -9.19
C ASP A 322 14.28 -8.51 -10.62
N GLU A 323 13.81 -7.27 -10.83
CA GLU A 323 13.33 -6.79 -12.15
C GLU A 323 14.31 -5.85 -12.87
N LEU A 324 15.30 -5.27 -12.17
CA LEU A 324 16.34 -4.44 -12.78
C LEU A 324 17.67 -5.17 -12.89
N ASP A 325 18.16 -5.43 -14.10
CA ASP A 325 19.45 -6.08 -14.29
C ASP A 325 20.65 -5.12 -14.07
N ALA A 326 21.87 -5.65 -14.18
CA ALA A 326 23.08 -4.85 -14.04
C ALA A 326 23.24 -3.80 -15.16
N SER A 327 22.66 -4.04 -16.34
CA SER A 327 22.73 -3.13 -17.48
C SER A 327 21.90 -1.86 -17.26
N ALA A 328 20.82 -1.96 -16.49
CA ALA A 328 19.99 -0.84 -16.08
C ALA A 328 20.62 0.03 -14.98
N ALA A 329 21.66 -0.44 -14.29
CA ALA A 329 22.23 0.27 -13.15
C ALA A 329 22.81 1.65 -13.52
N GLU A 330 23.70 1.71 -14.51
CA GLU A 330 24.34 2.99 -14.90
C GLU A 330 23.35 4.00 -15.49
N PRO A 331 22.41 3.63 -16.38
CA PRO A 331 21.38 4.54 -16.86
C PRO A 331 20.47 5.09 -15.76
N VAL A 332 19.96 4.23 -14.87
CA VAL A 332 19.08 4.65 -13.76
C VAL A 332 19.81 5.53 -12.76
N VAL A 333 21.07 5.20 -12.41
CA VAL A 333 21.89 6.05 -11.54
C VAL A 333 22.11 7.42 -12.16
N THR A 334 22.39 7.46 -13.47
CA THR A 334 22.55 8.72 -14.21
C THR A 334 21.27 9.56 -14.17
N ALA A 335 20.11 8.97 -14.41
CA ALA A 335 18.82 9.66 -14.35
C ALA A 335 18.53 10.23 -12.96
N LEU A 336 18.70 9.41 -11.92
CA LEU A 336 18.47 9.81 -10.53
C LEU A 336 19.43 10.90 -10.07
N PHE A 337 20.66 10.93 -10.59
CA PHE A 337 21.64 11.97 -10.27
C PHE A 337 21.49 13.22 -11.14
N ASP A 338 20.85 13.13 -12.30
CA ASP A 338 20.48 14.30 -13.10
C ASP A 338 19.37 15.11 -12.42
N MET A 339 18.27 14.45 -12.03
CA MET A 339 17.08 15.12 -11.51
C MET A 339 16.89 15.06 -9.98
N GLY A 340 17.76 14.38 -9.24
CA GLY A 340 17.52 13.99 -7.85
C GLY A 340 17.19 15.14 -6.89
N ASP A 341 17.72 16.34 -7.12
CA ASP A 341 17.42 17.51 -6.29
C ASP A 341 16.06 18.15 -6.65
N GLU A 342 15.53 17.94 -7.87
CA GLU A 342 14.15 18.30 -8.25
C GLU A 342 13.13 17.52 -7.39
N LEU A 343 13.49 16.32 -6.93
CA LEU A 343 12.63 15.46 -6.09
C LEU A 343 12.55 15.93 -4.63
N LEU A 344 13.33 16.93 -4.20
CA LEU A 344 13.39 17.40 -2.82
C LEU A 344 12.26 18.39 -2.49
N VAL A 345 11.02 17.95 -2.73
CA VAL A 345 9.82 18.76 -2.48
C VAL A 345 9.45 18.73 -1.00
N ARG A 346 9.26 19.90 -0.38
CA ARG A 346 8.88 20.01 1.04
C ARG A 346 7.59 19.27 1.39
N THR A 347 6.58 19.31 0.52
CA THR A 347 5.31 18.58 0.71
C THR A 347 5.47 17.07 0.71
N ASP A 348 6.59 16.57 0.19
CA ASP A 348 6.90 15.15 0.18
C ASP A 348 7.62 14.72 1.45
N ARG A 349 7.79 15.57 2.46
CA ARG A 349 8.21 15.16 3.80
C ARG A 349 6.99 15.06 4.69
N ILE A 350 6.74 13.87 5.22
CA ILE A 350 5.70 13.66 6.22
C ILE A 350 6.36 13.86 7.59
N PRO A 351 5.85 14.77 8.44
CA PRO A 351 6.37 14.96 9.79
C PRO A 351 6.34 13.65 10.59
N GLY A 352 7.48 13.23 11.13
CA GLY A 352 7.62 12.02 11.94
C GLY A 352 9.05 11.47 11.98
N GLU A 353 9.36 10.63 12.97
CA GLU A 353 10.73 10.13 13.25
C GLU A 353 11.32 9.20 12.17
N PHE A 354 10.49 8.64 11.28
CA PHE A 354 10.90 7.58 10.35
C PHE A 354 10.78 7.95 8.86
N ASP A 355 10.57 9.22 8.52
CA ASP A 355 10.57 9.69 7.13
C ASP A 355 11.86 10.41 6.78
N PHE A 356 12.75 9.72 6.07
CA PHE A 356 14.09 10.23 5.76
C PHE A 356 14.17 11.07 4.47
N GLY A 357 13.03 11.42 3.87
CA GLY A 357 12.96 12.27 2.67
C GLY A 357 13.28 11.55 1.34
N ASN A 358 13.05 12.23 0.22
CA ASN A 358 13.29 11.67 -1.11
C ASN A 358 14.79 11.47 -1.37
N GLU A 359 15.68 12.27 -0.76
CA GLU A 359 17.11 12.06 -0.88
C GLU A 359 17.53 10.66 -0.37
N SER A 360 16.91 10.18 0.72
CA SER A 360 17.17 8.82 1.22
C SER A 360 16.64 7.75 0.29
N ARG A 361 15.46 7.96 -0.30
CA ARG A 361 14.84 7.00 -1.23
C ARG A 361 15.71 6.84 -2.48
N VAL A 362 16.15 7.97 -3.05
CA VAL A 362 17.07 7.99 -4.20
C VAL A 362 18.39 7.32 -3.84
N THR A 363 19.05 7.72 -2.75
CA THR A 363 20.32 7.11 -2.33
C THR A 363 20.19 5.61 -2.08
N ARG A 364 19.06 5.14 -1.50
CA ARG A 364 18.82 3.71 -1.24
C ARG A 364 18.70 2.90 -2.53
N VAL A 365 17.98 3.42 -3.53
CA VAL A 365 17.85 2.79 -4.86
C VAL A 365 19.22 2.71 -5.52
N VAL A 366 19.95 3.82 -5.59
CA VAL A 366 21.29 3.87 -6.19
C VAL A 366 22.25 2.90 -5.50
N TYR A 367 22.25 2.87 -4.16
CA TYR A 367 23.08 1.94 -3.41
C TYR A 367 22.82 0.46 -3.76
N HIS A 368 21.54 0.07 -3.94
CA HIS A 368 21.20 -1.30 -4.31
C HIS A 368 21.49 -1.62 -5.78
N LEU A 369 21.37 -0.65 -6.69
CA LEU A 369 21.82 -0.81 -8.07
C LEU A 369 23.34 -1.00 -8.16
N LEU A 370 24.11 -0.27 -7.35
CA LEU A 370 25.56 -0.43 -7.28
C LEU A 370 26.00 -1.82 -6.80
N LYS A 371 25.19 -2.52 -5.98
CA LYS A 371 25.46 -3.92 -5.62
C LYS A 371 25.47 -4.85 -6.84
N LYS A 372 24.76 -4.49 -7.91
CA LYS A 372 24.69 -5.25 -9.18
C LYS A 372 25.82 -4.93 -10.15
N VAL A 373 26.56 -3.85 -9.90
CA VAL A 373 27.74 -3.45 -10.68
C VAL A 373 28.99 -4.09 -10.05
N ASP A 374 29.93 -4.51 -10.89
CA ASP A 374 31.23 -5.01 -10.44
C ASP A 374 31.94 -4.00 -9.55
N LYS A 375 32.56 -4.46 -8.45
CA LYS A 375 33.19 -3.58 -7.46
C LYS A 375 34.24 -2.66 -8.06
N ALA A 376 34.91 -3.09 -9.13
CA ALA A 376 35.88 -2.29 -9.87
C ALA A 376 35.27 -1.07 -10.58
N ASP A 377 34.04 -1.20 -11.08
CA ASP A 377 33.36 -0.18 -11.91
C ASP A 377 32.47 0.78 -11.12
N ARG A 378 32.11 0.45 -9.87
CA ARG A 378 31.23 1.28 -9.02
C ARG A 378 31.72 2.72 -8.90
N CYS A 379 33.02 2.93 -8.74
CA CYS A 379 33.61 4.26 -8.65
C CYS A 379 33.42 5.08 -9.92
N ARG A 380 33.63 4.45 -11.09
CA ARG A 380 33.42 5.09 -12.39
C ARG A 380 31.97 5.52 -12.57
N VAL A 381 31.02 4.64 -12.24
CA VAL A 381 29.57 4.92 -12.36
C VAL A 381 29.18 6.09 -11.46
N VAL A 382 29.54 6.05 -10.17
CA VAL A 382 29.21 7.12 -9.21
C VAL A 382 29.87 8.44 -9.59
N SER A 383 31.16 8.45 -9.93
CA SER A 383 31.90 9.67 -10.26
C SER A 383 31.39 10.32 -11.56
N THR A 384 31.00 9.50 -12.56
CA THR A 384 30.39 10.00 -13.79
C THR A 384 29.03 10.66 -13.52
N ALA A 385 28.21 10.02 -12.68
CA ALA A 385 26.91 10.56 -12.29
C ALA A 385 27.05 11.86 -11.47
N LEU A 386 28.02 11.92 -10.55
CA LEU A 386 28.31 13.10 -9.73
C LEU A 386 28.77 14.29 -10.57
N THR A 387 29.68 14.07 -11.52
CA THR A 387 30.27 15.17 -12.32
C THR A 387 29.30 15.75 -13.35
N LYS A 388 28.35 14.97 -13.85
CA LYS A 388 27.37 15.40 -14.85
C LYS A 388 26.03 15.83 -14.25
N GLY A 389 25.59 15.17 -13.18
CA GLY A 389 24.26 15.34 -12.59
C GLY A 389 24.09 16.67 -11.85
N ARG A 390 22.86 16.95 -11.39
CA ARG A 390 22.53 18.12 -10.56
C ARG A 390 22.03 17.74 -9.17
N ALA A 391 21.98 16.45 -8.84
CA ALA A 391 21.55 15.92 -7.54
C ALA A 391 22.66 16.00 -6.47
N LEU A 392 23.10 17.21 -6.16
CA LEU A 392 24.14 17.47 -5.17
C LEU A 392 23.80 16.90 -3.80
N ARG A 393 22.55 17.03 -3.32
CA ARG A 393 22.20 16.53 -1.99
C ARG A 393 22.15 15.01 -1.94
N CYS A 394 21.57 14.37 -2.95
CA CYS A 394 21.56 12.91 -3.08
C CYS A 394 22.97 12.35 -3.22
N GLY A 395 23.83 13.02 -4.01
CA GLY A 395 25.24 12.67 -4.17
C GLY A 395 26.03 12.79 -2.87
N GLN A 396 25.86 13.89 -2.14
CA GLN A 396 26.49 14.11 -0.84
C GLN A 396 26.13 12.99 0.14
N ARG A 397 24.83 12.63 0.19
CA ARG A 397 24.33 11.59 1.09
C ARG A 397 24.88 10.20 0.73
N LEU A 398 24.92 9.86 -0.57
CA LEU A 398 25.49 8.59 -1.03
C LEU A 398 26.98 8.50 -0.67
N VAL A 399 27.77 9.50 -1.05
CA VAL A 399 29.22 9.51 -0.80
C VAL A 399 29.49 9.45 0.70
N GLY A 400 28.78 10.22 1.52
CA GLY A 400 28.91 10.15 2.98
C GLY A 400 28.61 8.76 3.55
N SER A 401 27.61 8.05 3.02
CA SER A 401 27.32 6.66 3.41
C SER A 401 28.45 5.71 3.03
N LEU A 402 28.99 5.83 1.81
CA LEU A 402 30.08 4.98 1.32
C LEU A 402 31.39 5.23 2.08
N VAL A 403 31.70 6.49 2.40
CA VAL A 403 32.83 6.87 3.26
C VAL A 403 32.69 6.18 4.63
N GLY A 404 31.51 6.31 5.25
CA GLY A 404 31.25 5.70 6.56
C GLY A 404 31.37 4.18 6.56
N GLU A 405 31.02 3.49 5.47
CA GLU A 405 31.24 2.05 5.33
C GLU A 405 32.71 1.69 5.25
N VAL A 406 33.50 2.41 4.44
CA VAL A 406 34.94 2.20 4.31
C VAL A 406 35.66 2.45 5.65
N GLU A 407 35.29 3.51 6.37
CA GLU A 407 35.86 3.81 7.69
C GLU A 407 35.54 2.73 8.73
N LYS A 408 34.33 2.17 8.67
CA LYS A 408 33.89 1.07 9.53
C LYS A 408 34.63 -0.23 9.19
N GLU A 409 34.74 -0.59 7.91
CA GLU A 409 35.52 -1.74 7.43
C GLU A 409 36.99 -1.64 7.88
N ALA A 410 37.59 -0.45 7.77
CA ALA A 410 38.97 -0.20 8.22
C ALA A 410 39.16 -0.38 9.74
N LYS A 411 38.11 -0.12 10.54
CA LYS A 411 38.09 -0.33 11.99
C LYS A 411 37.72 -1.77 12.40
N GLY A 412 37.39 -2.63 11.44
CA GLY A 412 36.86 -3.97 11.71
C GLY A 412 35.43 -3.97 12.26
N GLU A 413 34.70 -2.86 12.09
CA GLU A 413 33.30 -2.70 12.48
C GLU A 413 32.42 -2.88 11.24
N GLY A 414 31.41 -3.75 11.28
CA GLY A 414 30.47 -3.92 10.15
C GLY A 414 30.91 -4.88 9.05
N GLY A 415 30.20 -4.83 7.91
CA GLY A 415 30.42 -5.70 6.75
C GLY A 415 31.37 -5.11 5.70
N PRO A 416 31.63 -5.84 4.60
CA PRO A 416 32.52 -5.36 3.54
C PRO A 416 31.96 -4.10 2.87
N ALA A 417 32.80 -3.08 2.65
CA ALA A 417 32.35 -1.84 2.05
C ALA A 417 31.95 -2.03 0.58
N LEU A 418 30.95 -1.27 0.14
CA LEU A 418 30.44 -1.36 -1.22
C LEU A 418 31.47 -0.90 -2.27
N VAL A 419 32.35 0.04 -1.92
CA VAL A 419 33.41 0.58 -2.80
C VAL A 419 34.79 0.29 -2.22
N ARG A 420 35.87 0.52 -2.98
CA ARG A 420 37.24 0.38 -2.46
C ARG A 420 37.65 1.64 -1.71
N ALA A 421 38.50 1.49 -0.69
CA ALA A 421 38.96 2.62 0.10
C ALA A 421 39.69 3.69 -0.74
N GLU A 422 40.48 3.25 -1.73
CA GLU A 422 41.21 4.12 -2.67
C GLU A 422 40.29 4.96 -3.58
N ASP A 423 39.03 4.54 -3.79
CA ASP A 423 38.08 5.19 -4.68
C ASP A 423 37.36 6.39 -4.01
N VAL A 424 37.33 6.42 -2.67
CA VAL A 424 36.48 7.34 -1.89
C VAL A 424 36.86 8.80 -2.09
N ASP A 425 38.15 9.12 -2.07
CA ASP A 425 38.61 10.51 -2.22
C ASP A 425 38.41 11.04 -3.65
N GLY A 426 38.42 10.14 -4.64
CA GLY A 426 38.01 10.45 -6.01
C GLY A 426 36.53 10.88 -6.09
N MET A 427 35.64 10.17 -5.39
CA MET A 427 34.21 10.52 -5.35
C MET A 427 33.95 11.84 -4.61
N LYS A 428 34.62 12.08 -3.47
CA LYS A 428 34.55 13.37 -2.76
C LYS A 428 34.97 14.52 -3.68
N SER A 429 36.09 14.35 -4.39
CA SER A 429 36.62 15.35 -5.32
C SER A 429 35.67 15.60 -6.49
N ALA A 430 35.07 14.54 -7.06
CA ALA A 430 34.06 14.64 -8.12
C ALA A 430 32.83 15.43 -7.66
N TRP A 431 32.31 15.15 -6.46
CA TRP A 431 31.19 15.90 -5.89
C TRP A 431 31.55 17.36 -5.63
N MET A 432 32.71 17.65 -5.02
CA MET A 432 33.14 19.03 -4.73
C MET A 432 33.34 19.85 -6.01
N SER A 433 33.97 19.28 -7.03
CA SER A 433 34.11 19.93 -8.34
C SER A 433 32.74 20.27 -8.95
N ARG A 434 31.75 19.38 -8.78
CA ARG A 434 30.39 19.68 -9.26
C ARG A 434 29.70 20.78 -8.45
N VAL A 435 29.89 20.80 -7.13
CA VAL A 435 29.41 21.89 -6.27
C VAL A 435 30.02 23.22 -6.72
N GLU A 436 31.32 23.29 -6.97
CA GLU A 436 31.99 24.50 -7.49
C GLU A 436 31.39 24.99 -8.81
N VAL A 437 31.13 24.08 -9.75
CA VAL A 437 30.49 24.43 -11.03
C VAL A 437 29.09 25.00 -10.81
N LEU A 438 28.24 24.32 -10.03
CA LEU A 438 26.87 24.76 -9.82
C LEU A 438 26.77 25.98 -8.89
N ALA A 439 27.73 26.19 -7.98
CA ALA A 439 27.80 27.36 -7.11
C ALA A 439 28.06 28.67 -7.86
N SER A 440 28.55 28.59 -9.10
CA SER A 440 28.66 29.74 -10.01
C SER A 440 27.32 30.16 -10.62
N GLU A 441 26.28 29.31 -10.55
CA GLU A 441 24.95 29.63 -11.04
C GLU A 441 24.18 30.49 -10.02
N PRO A 442 23.45 31.53 -10.45
CA PRO A 442 22.68 32.39 -9.54
C PRO A 442 21.64 31.65 -8.69
N THR A 443 21.11 30.54 -9.21
CA THR A 443 20.06 29.74 -8.54
C THR A 443 20.59 28.85 -7.42
N PHE A 444 21.90 28.71 -7.24
CA PHE A 444 22.47 27.82 -6.22
C PHE A 444 22.10 28.25 -4.79
N ILE A 445 21.95 29.54 -4.54
CA ILE A 445 21.51 30.07 -3.23
C ILE A 445 20.08 29.65 -2.87
N ASP A 446 19.26 29.30 -3.86
CA ASP A 446 17.87 28.86 -3.65
C ASP A 446 17.76 27.33 -3.50
N HIS A 447 18.89 26.63 -3.41
CA HIS A 447 18.92 25.17 -3.31
C HIS A 447 18.23 24.66 -2.02
N PRO A 448 17.31 23.68 -2.09
CA PRO A 448 16.49 23.25 -0.94
C PRO A 448 17.28 22.65 0.22
N SER A 449 18.53 22.24 -0.02
CA SER A 449 19.44 21.69 1.00
C SER A 449 20.75 22.47 1.13
N LEU A 450 20.76 23.77 0.80
CA LEU A 450 21.97 24.59 0.77
C LEU A 450 22.85 24.47 2.04
N ALA A 451 22.27 24.54 3.23
CA ALA A 451 23.02 24.39 4.49
C ALA A 451 23.79 23.07 4.59
N SER A 452 23.17 21.96 4.15
CA SER A 452 23.82 20.66 4.10
C SER A 452 24.94 20.61 3.06
N LEU A 453 24.73 21.23 1.89
CA LEU A 453 25.75 21.28 0.83
C LEU A 453 26.99 22.05 1.28
N LEU A 454 26.82 23.22 1.89
CA LEU A 454 27.93 24.03 2.41
C LEU A 454 28.72 23.27 3.48
N SER A 455 28.00 22.61 4.41
CA SER A 455 28.63 21.79 5.44
C SER A 455 29.45 20.63 4.85
N GLY A 456 28.91 19.95 3.83
CA GLY A 456 29.65 18.90 3.11
C GLY A 456 30.87 19.43 2.38
N TRP A 457 30.74 20.61 1.77
CA TRP A 457 31.82 21.25 1.02
C TRP A 457 32.99 21.61 1.93
N CYS A 458 32.72 22.19 3.11
CA CYS A 458 33.73 22.40 4.14
C CYS A 458 34.35 21.08 4.63
N HIS A 459 33.50 20.10 4.94
CA HIS A 459 33.93 18.84 5.56
C HIS A 459 34.84 17.99 4.65
N TRP A 460 34.67 18.07 3.33
CA TRP A 460 35.48 17.30 2.37
C TRP A 460 36.70 18.07 1.80
N GLY A 461 37.03 19.23 2.37
CA GLY A 461 38.28 19.95 2.06
C GLY A 461 38.10 21.21 1.22
N GLY A 462 36.88 21.63 0.93
CA GLY A 462 36.55 22.88 0.22
C GLY A 462 36.21 24.06 1.12
N ASP A 463 36.72 24.09 2.36
CA ASP A 463 36.40 25.14 3.35
C ASP A 463 36.71 26.56 2.86
N ALA A 464 37.86 26.75 2.20
CA ALA A 464 38.24 28.05 1.65
C ALA A 464 37.27 28.51 0.56
N GLN A 465 36.90 27.62 -0.37
CA GLN A 465 35.97 27.91 -1.46
C GLN A 465 34.55 28.16 -0.95
N ALA A 466 34.07 27.35 0.00
CA ALA A 466 32.75 27.52 0.60
C ALA A 466 32.64 28.86 1.35
N ARG A 467 33.67 29.26 2.11
CA ARG A 467 33.73 30.57 2.78
C ARG A 467 33.80 31.73 1.78
N ALA A 468 34.59 31.60 0.71
CA ALA A 468 34.67 32.62 -0.33
C ALA A 468 33.33 32.81 -1.06
N TRP A 469 32.66 31.69 -1.38
CA TRP A 469 31.31 31.71 -1.95
C TRP A 469 30.32 32.35 -0.98
N TRP A 470 30.32 31.97 0.30
CA TRP A 470 29.46 32.57 1.33
C TRP A 470 29.66 34.07 1.45
N ALA A 471 30.91 34.54 1.51
CA ALA A 471 31.23 35.96 1.62
C ALA A 471 30.66 36.75 0.42
N THR A 472 30.72 36.16 -0.78
CA THR A 472 30.15 36.75 -1.99
C THR A 472 28.62 36.77 -1.92
N ALA A 473 27.99 35.65 -1.57
CA ALA A 473 26.55 35.51 -1.48
C ALA A 473 25.92 36.39 -0.38
N SER A 474 26.58 36.52 0.77
CA SER A 474 26.13 37.33 1.91
C SER A 474 26.44 38.84 1.77
N SER A 475 27.08 39.27 0.68
CA SER A 475 27.39 40.69 0.45
C SER A 475 26.12 41.54 0.30
N THR A 476 25.04 40.97 -0.25
CA THR A 476 23.73 41.63 -0.39
C THR A 476 22.81 41.28 0.78
N ASP A 477 21.88 42.19 1.09
CA ASP A 477 20.91 41.96 2.17
C ASP A 477 19.97 40.78 1.84
N GLU A 478 19.51 40.71 0.58
CA GLU A 478 18.70 39.59 0.09
C GLU A 478 19.45 38.26 0.21
N GLY A 479 20.72 38.23 -0.21
CA GLY A 479 21.54 37.03 -0.13
C GLY A 479 21.76 36.58 1.32
N LEU A 480 22.06 37.50 2.23
CA LEU A 480 22.18 37.17 3.66
C LEU A 480 20.87 36.58 4.22
N ILE A 481 19.72 37.17 3.90
CA ILE A 481 18.41 36.64 4.34
C ILE A 481 18.20 35.22 3.82
N LYS A 482 18.42 34.96 2.53
CA LYS A 482 18.27 33.63 1.93
C LYS A 482 19.21 32.60 2.59
N LEU A 483 20.45 32.99 2.86
CA LEU A 483 21.42 32.13 3.55
C LEU A 483 20.97 31.75 4.95
N ILE A 484 20.48 32.71 5.75
CA ILE A 484 19.97 32.39 7.10
C ILE A 484 18.74 31.49 7.04
N VAL A 485 17.81 31.77 6.13
CA VAL A 485 16.62 30.94 5.91
C VAL A 485 16.99 29.51 5.52
N ALA A 486 18.08 29.31 4.75
CA ALA A 486 18.54 27.99 4.38
C ALA A 486 19.03 27.14 5.57
N PHE A 487 19.42 27.76 6.69
CA PHE A 487 19.85 27.08 7.92
C PHE A 487 18.69 26.84 8.92
N GLN A 488 17.46 27.13 8.51
CA GLN A 488 16.29 26.85 9.34
C GLN A 488 16.04 25.34 9.47
N SER A 489 15.65 24.92 10.67
CA SER A 489 15.21 23.56 10.98
C SER A 489 13.95 23.60 11.84
N GLU A 490 13.24 22.48 11.88
CA GLU A 490 12.07 22.29 12.74
C GLU A 490 12.45 21.36 13.88
N SER A 491 12.02 21.72 15.09
CA SER A 491 12.15 20.89 16.29
C SER A 491 10.78 20.58 16.85
N THR A 492 10.60 19.37 17.36
CA THR A 492 9.31 18.90 17.86
C THR A 492 9.37 18.68 19.36
N SER A 493 8.36 19.16 20.09
CA SER A 493 8.17 18.87 21.52
C SER A 493 6.85 18.12 21.73
N HIS A 494 6.84 17.15 22.66
CA HIS A 494 5.67 16.35 22.99
C HIS A 494 5.54 16.22 24.51
N GLY A 495 4.46 16.76 25.09
CA GLY A 495 4.18 16.68 26.52
C GLY A 495 3.66 15.29 26.93
N PHE A 496 3.84 14.93 28.21
CA PHE A 496 3.26 13.69 28.74
C PHE A 496 1.72 13.83 28.82
N GLY A 497 1.00 13.06 28.01
CA GLY A 497 -0.46 13.09 27.91
C GLY A 497 -1.01 13.87 26.72
N ASP A 498 -0.17 14.61 26.00
CA ASP A 498 -0.57 15.26 24.75
C ASP A 498 -0.74 14.22 23.64
N ARG A 499 -1.71 14.48 22.75
CA ARG A 499 -1.93 13.71 21.52
C ARG A 499 -1.39 14.42 20.27
N ALA A 500 -0.90 15.66 20.43
CA ALA A 500 -0.41 16.51 19.36
C ALA A 500 1.05 16.89 19.62
N VAL A 501 1.83 16.98 18.55
CA VAL A 501 3.23 17.42 18.57
C VAL A 501 3.27 18.92 18.29
N SER A 502 3.96 19.68 19.14
CA SER A 502 4.25 21.09 18.86
C SER A 502 5.52 21.20 18.01
N VAL A 503 5.46 21.97 16.91
CA VAL A 503 6.58 22.17 15.99
C VAL A 503 7.09 23.60 16.16
N HIS A 504 8.39 23.73 16.44
CA HIS A 504 9.09 24.99 16.67
C HIS A 504 10.15 25.23 15.60
N LEU A 505 10.11 26.40 14.98
CA LEU A 505 11.15 26.84 14.04
C LEU A 505 12.44 27.18 14.79
N ARG A 506 13.58 26.72 14.27
CA ARG A 506 14.90 26.97 14.84
C ARG A 506 15.86 27.42 13.76
N VAL A 507 16.68 28.43 14.07
CA VAL A 507 17.82 28.83 13.25
C VAL A 507 19.01 28.98 14.17
N ASN A 508 19.87 27.96 14.24
CA ASN A 508 20.97 27.91 15.21
C ASN A 508 22.20 28.67 14.68
N PRO A 509 22.65 29.75 15.34
CA PRO A 509 23.78 30.54 14.85
C PRO A 509 25.11 29.78 14.80
N LYS A 510 25.29 28.71 15.58
CA LYS A 510 26.49 27.83 15.50
C LYS A 510 26.64 27.18 14.13
N GLY A 511 25.54 26.92 13.43
CA GLY A 511 25.57 26.36 12.07
C GLY A 511 26.19 27.32 11.05
N VAL A 512 26.11 28.63 11.31
CA VAL A 512 26.56 29.68 10.41
C VAL A 512 27.95 30.23 10.78
N ALA A 513 28.37 30.04 12.04
CA ALA A 513 29.67 30.48 12.55
C ALA A 513 30.90 30.06 11.71
N PRO A 514 30.91 28.88 11.03
CA PRO A 514 32.01 28.54 10.13
C PRO A 514 32.15 29.48 8.93
N TYR A 515 31.14 30.26 8.55
CA TYR A 515 31.18 31.04 7.31
C TYR A 515 31.34 32.55 7.52
N GLY A 516 31.10 33.05 8.73
CA GLY A 516 31.24 34.47 9.04
C GLY A 516 30.95 34.80 10.51
N ASP A 517 31.16 36.06 10.88
CA ASP A 517 30.87 36.54 12.23
C ASP A 517 29.37 36.64 12.48
N VAL A 518 28.87 35.72 13.31
CA VAL A 518 27.46 35.61 13.70
C VAL A 518 26.90 36.91 14.26
N GLN A 519 27.68 37.66 15.02
CA GLN A 519 27.22 38.88 15.67
C GLN A 519 27.11 40.04 14.70
N VAL A 520 28.01 40.11 13.72
CA VAL A 520 27.92 41.08 12.61
C VAL A 520 26.69 40.78 11.74
N MET A 521 26.46 39.51 11.41
CA MET A 521 25.27 39.08 10.66
C MET A 521 23.98 39.38 11.42
N GLY A 522 23.93 39.06 12.72
CA GLY A 522 22.77 39.35 13.58
C GLY A 522 22.46 40.85 13.67
N ALA A 523 23.48 41.70 13.84
CA ALA A 523 23.29 43.16 13.89
C ALA A 523 22.77 43.74 12.55
N ARG A 524 23.28 43.23 11.42
CA ARG A 524 22.80 43.62 10.09
C ARG A 524 21.34 43.21 9.88
N LEU A 525 20.97 41.99 10.26
CA LEU A 525 19.59 41.51 10.15
C LEU A 525 18.62 42.23 11.10
N GLN A 526 19.06 42.60 12.31
CA GLN A 526 18.27 43.43 13.22
C GLN A 526 17.96 44.80 12.59
N THR A 527 18.96 45.43 11.95
CA THR A 527 18.75 46.71 11.24
C THR A 527 17.72 46.57 10.12
N LEU A 528 17.75 45.46 9.37
CA LEU A 528 16.78 45.19 8.31
C LEU A 528 15.37 44.90 8.84
N LEU A 529 15.26 44.24 10.01
CA LEU A 529 13.98 44.03 10.71
C LEU A 529 13.38 45.37 11.15
N ASP A 530 14.18 46.25 11.76
CA ASP A 530 13.75 47.56 12.24
C ASP A 530 13.32 48.48 11.08
N ALA A 531 13.97 48.36 9.93
CA ALA A 531 13.64 49.10 8.72
C ALA A 531 12.45 48.51 7.93
N GLY A 532 11.90 47.36 8.34
CA GLY A 532 10.81 46.68 7.63
C GLY A 532 11.21 46.15 6.24
N GLN A 533 12.50 45.87 6.03
CA GLN A 533 13.06 45.47 4.73
C GLN A 533 13.15 43.94 4.54
N VAL A 534 12.76 43.16 5.54
CA VAL A 534 12.71 41.70 5.47
C VAL A 534 11.37 41.25 4.89
N PRO A 535 11.34 40.49 3.78
CA PRO A 535 10.10 39.96 3.22
C PRO A 535 9.31 39.12 4.24
N GLU A 536 7.98 39.22 4.20
CA GLU A 536 7.08 38.59 5.18
C GLU A 536 7.31 37.08 5.34
N VAL A 537 7.59 36.39 4.22
CA VAL A 537 7.87 34.94 4.18
C VAL A 537 9.12 34.55 4.96
N TYR A 538 10.09 35.46 5.12
CA TYR A 538 11.37 35.20 5.81
C TYR A 538 11.42 35.73 7.24
N LEU A 539 10.43 36.54 7.66
CA LEU A 539 10.38 37.13 8.99
C LEU A 539 10.54 36.11 10.14
N PRO A 540 9.87 34.93 10.13
CA PRO A 540 10.00 33.98 11.23
C PRO A 540 11.44 33.49 11.43
N ALA A 541 12.12 33.12 10.34
CA ALA A 541 13.48 32.59 10.38
C ALA A 541 14.48 33.68 10.78
N VAL A 542 14.35 34.90 10.23
CA VAL A 542 15.26 36.01 10.53
C VAL A 542 15.11 36.46 11.98
N ARG A 543 13.88 36.60 12.50
CA ARG A 543 13.65 36.93 13.91
C ARG A 543 14.25 35.88 14.84
N GLN A 544 14.07 34.60 14.51
CA GLN A 544 14.60 33.51 15.32
C GLN A 544 16.14 33.52 15.33
N PHE A 545 16.79 33.77 14.19
CA PHE A 545 18.24 33.88 14.14
C PHE A 545 18.78 35.04 14.99
N VAL A 546 18.14 36.21 14.92
CA VAL A 546 18.57 37.39 15.70
C VAL A 546 18.38 37.14 17.20
N LEU A 547 17.25 36.56 17.61
CA LEU A 547 17.00 36.16 19.00
C LEU A 547 18.09 35.21 19.52
N GLU A 548 18.43 34.18 18.73
CA GLU A 548 19.47 33.22 19.13
C GLU A 548 20.88 33.86 19.16
N CYS A 549 21.16 34.86 18.31
CA CYS A 549 22.40 35.65 18.38
C CYS A 549 22.50 36.45 19.68
N GLU A 550 21.40 37.03 20.15
CA GLU A 550 21.32 37.75 21.43
C GLU A 550 21.47 36.81 22.62
N ARG A 551 20.82 35.64 22.58
CA ARG A 551 21.00 34.58 23.59
C ARG A 551 22.47 34.15 23.69
N MET A 552 23.13 33.95 22.53
CA MET A 552 24.54 33.61 22.48
C MET A 552 25.43 34.73 23.05
N LYS A 553 25.12 36.01 22.81
CA LYS A 553 25.78 37.15 23.46
C LYS A 553 25.61 37.16 24.98
N ALA A 554 24.43 36.76 25.46
CA ALA A 554 24.12 36.66 26.88
C ALA A 554 24.68 35.39 27.58
N GLY A 555 25.53 34.61 26.89
CA GLY A 555 26.15 33.40 27.44
C GLY A 555 25.24 32.19 27.53
N LYS A 556 24.04 32.23 26.92
CA LYS A 556 23.14 31.07 26.83
C LYS A 556 23.56 30.18 25.65
N ASP A 557 23.42 28.86 25.83
CA ASP A 557 23.72 27.91 24.77
C ASP A 557 22.57 27.89 23.74
N PRO A 558 22.80 28.26 22.47
CA PRO A 558 21.77 28.17 21.43
C PRO A 558 21.37 26.72 21.11
N ASP A 559 22.06 25.71 21.67
CA ASP A 559 21.65 24.30 21.61
C ASP A 559 20.56 23.93 22.65
N SER A 560 20.35 24.75 23.70
CA SER A 560 19.35 24.50 24.76
C SER A 560 17.90 24.54 24.24
N PHE A 561 17.08 23.56 24.64
CA PHE A 561 15.65 23.42 24.29
C PHE A 561 14.74 24.22 25.24
N ASP A 562 15.06 25.48 25.51
CA ASP A 562 14.17 26.36 26.28
C ASP A 562 13.22 27.06 25.29
N PHE A 563 12.02 26.51 25.15
CA PHE A 563 10.91 27.12 24.38
C PHE A 563 10.04 28.06 25.22
N ASP A 564 10.37 28.24 26.50
CA ASP A 564 9.68 29.16 27.40
C ASP A 564 10.22 30.58 27.21
N ASN A 565 9.66 31.32 26.24
CA ASN A 565 9.50 32.78 26.27
C ASN A 565 8.49 33.26 25.24
#